data_AF-A0A2H0QYC3-F1
#
_entry.id   AF-A0A2H0QYC3-F1
#
_cell.length_a   1.000
_cell.length_b   1.000
_cell.length_c   1.000
_cell.angle_alpha   90.00
_cell.angle_beta   90.00
_cell.angle_gamma   90.00
#
_symmetry.space_group_name_H-M   'P 1'
#
loop_
_entity.id
_entity.type
_entity.pdbx_description
1 polymer ?
#
loop_
_entity_poly.entity_id
_entity_poly.type
_entity_poly.pdbx_seq_one_letter_code
_entity_poly.pdbx_strand_id
1 'polypeptide(L)'
;MRILFLVISIIILNGCQSDSGRFDYSRPANLNTTPPAGTPEFQQGWKDGCNGALASVNTDINLLLASRKYKMDGKLWNSSPRYKQAWKDAYYYCAYNMFTNLMNTY
;
A
#
# COMPACT_ATOMS: atom_id res chain seq x y z
N MET A 1 -36.58 26.63 -12.74
CA MET A 1 -36.27 25.19 -12.87
C MET A 1 -34.89 24.89 -13.46
N ARG A 2 -34.39 25.60 -14.48
CA ARG A 2 -33.04 25.36 -15.07
C ARG A 2 -31.85 25.52 -14.10
N ILE A 3 -31.91 26.50 -13.21
CA ILE A 3 -30.86 26.75 -12.20
C ILE A 3 -30.77 25.62 -11.18
N LEU A 4 -31.91 24.98 -10.86
CA LEU A 4 -31.95 23.89 -9.88
C LEU A 4 -31.22 22.63 -10.39
N PHE A 5 -31.36 22.34 -11.69
CA PHE A 5 -30.61 21.26 -12.34
C PHE A 5 -29.09 21.52 -12.32
N LEU A 6 -28.65 22.76 -12.56
CA LEU A 6 -27.23 23.12 -12.53
C LEU A 6 -26.61 22.96 -11.14
N VAL A 7 -27.32 23.37 -10.08
CA VAL A 7 -26.84 23.22 -8.70
C VAL A 7 -26.73 21.75 -8.30
N ILE A 8 -27.67 20.90 -8.71
CA ILE A 8 -27.63 19.46 -8.46
C ILE A 8 -26.45 18.79 -9.20
N SER A 9 -26.17 19.18 -10.45
CA SER A 9 -25.04 18.64 -11.21
C SER A 9 -23.68 18.93 -10.57
N ILE A 10 -23.49 20.10 -9.96
CA ILE A 10 -22.22 20.50 -9.32
C ILE A 10 -21.95 19.67 -8.04
N ILE A 11 -22.99 19.27 -7.32
CA ILE A 11 -22.85 18.49 -6.08
C ILE A 11 -22.39 17.05 -6.40
N ILE A 12 -22.85 16.47 -7.51
CA ILE A 12 -22.51 15.09 -7.91
C ILE A 12 -21.06 14.99 -8.40
N LEU A 13 -20.49 16.07 -8.97
CA LEU A 13 -19.12 16.12 -9.48
C LEU A 13 -18.05 16.28 -8.38
N ASN A 14 -18.45 16.62 -7.14
CA ASN A 14 -17.55 16.72 -5.99
C ASN A 14 -17.54 15.46 -5.12
N GLY A 15 -17.99 14.32 -5.65
CA GLY A 15 -17.75 13.04 -5.00
C GLY A 15 -16.25 12.80 -4.86
N CYS A 16 -15.72 12.97 -3.64
CA CYS A 16 -14.37 12.55 -3.29
C CYS A 16 -14.20 11.11 -3.77
N GLN A 17 -13.19 10.85 -4.61
CA GLN A 17 -12.67 9.50 -4.81
C GLN A 17 -12.02 9.08 -3.49
N SER A 18 -12.85 8.65 -2.53
CA SER A 18 -12.37 7.80 -1.45
C SER A 18 -11.93 6.52 -2.13
N ASP A 19 -10.64 6.23 -2.06
CA ASP A 19 -10.04 4.99 -2.53
C ASP A 19 -10.87 3.85 -1.91
N SER A 20 -11.82 3.34 -2.69
CA SER A 20 -12.87 2.47 -2.18
C SER A 20 -12.17 1.24 -1.67
N GLY A 21 -12.26 1.01 -0.35
CA GLY A 21 -11.65 -0.09 0.38
C GLY A 21 -12.11 -1.44 -0.14
N ARG A 22 -11.61 -1.83 -1.31
CA ARG A 22 -11.58 -3.21 -1.75
C ARG A 22 -10.78 -3.93 -0.69
N PHE A 23 -11.45 -4.82 0.05
CA PHE A 23 -10.79 -5.62 1.06
C PHE A 23 -9.68 -6.40 0.37
N ASP A 24 -8.45 -5.99 0.65
CA ASP A 24 -7.27 -6.55 0.02
C ASP A 24 -6.90 -7.80 0.81
N TYR A 25 -7.46 -8.94 0.39
CA TYR A 25 -7.18 -10.25 0.98
C TYR A 25 -5.69 -10.60 0.99
N SER A 26 -4.86 -9.89 0.21
CA SER A 26 -3.40 -10.10 0.18
C SER A 26 -2.64 -9.47 1.35
N ARG A 27 -3.35 -8.91 2.34
CA ARG A 27 -2.78 -8.39 3.57
C ARG A 27 -3.77 -8.49 4.74
N PRO A 28 -3.26 -8.51 5.99
CA PRO A 28 -4.12 -8.38 7.17
C PRO A 28 -4.91 -7.08 7.14
N ALA A 29 -6.18 -7.12 7.58
CA ALA A 29 -7.07 -5.96 7.58
C ALA A 29 -6.57 -4.78 8.44
N ASN A 30 -5.79 -5.09 9.48
CA ASN A 30 -5.16 -4.12 10.39
C ASN A 30 -3.81 -3.59 9.89
N LEU A 31 -3.29 -4.07 8.76
CA LEU A 31 -2.01 -3.59 8.24
C LEU A 31 -2.17 -2.29 7.45
N ASN A 32 -1.70 -1.19 8.05
CA ASN A 32 -1.62 0.09 7.36
C ASN A 32 -0.40 0.14 6.43
N THR A 33 -0.63 -0.01 5.13
CA THR A 33 0.43 0.11 4.11
C THR A 33 0.56 1.53 3.55
N THR A 34 -0.20 2.49 4.07
CA THR A 34 -0.18 3.87 3.59
C THR A 34 1.18 4.48 3.92
N PRO A 35 1.91 5.00 2.93
CA PRO A 35 3.20 5.61 3.18
C PRO A 35 3.04 6.87 4.04
N PRO A 36 3.97 7.13 4.97
CA PRO A 36 4.03 8.41 5.68
C PRO A 36 4.17 9.58 4.70
N ALA A 37 3.82 10.78 5.15
CA ALA A 37 4.12 12.00 4.41
C ALA A 37 5.65 12.14 4.25
N GLY A 38 6.12 12.45 3.05
CA GLY A 38 7.54 12.51 2.74
C GLY A 38 7.81 12.87 1.28
N THR A 39 9.07 12.79 0.85
CA THR A 39 9.41 13.01 -0.56
C THR A 39 8.87 11.88 -1.43
N PRO A 40 8.69 12.11 -2.75
CA PRO A 40 8.19 11.08 -3.66
C PRO A 40 9.01 9.78 -3.61
N GLU A 41 10.34 9.88 -3.50
CA GLU A 41 11.23 8.71 -3.42
C GLU A 41 11.06 7.95 -2.10
N PHE A 42 10.81 8.66 -1.00
CA PHE A 42 10.52 8.03 0.29
C PHE A 42 9.20 7.27 0.22
N GLN A 43 8.15 7.90 -0.33
CA GLN A 43 6.84 7.27 -0.47
C GLN A 43 6.87 6.06 -1.42
N GLN A 44 7.65 6.16 -2.50
CA GLN A 44 7.88 5.04 -3.41
C GLN A 44 8.64 3.91 -2.72
N GLY A 45 9.73 4.22 -2.03
CA GLY A 45 10.50 3.25 -1.26
C GLY A 45 9.63 2.53 -0.24
N TRP A 46 8.78 3.25 0.48
CA TRP A 46 7.84 2.66 1.43
C TRP A 46 6.86 1.68 0.77
N LYS A 47 6.21 2.10 -0.33
CA LYS A 47 5.27 1.25 -1.07
C LYS A 47 5.95 -0.01 -1.61
N ASP A 48 7.13 0.13 -2.19
CA ASP A 48 7.87 -0.99 -2.78
C ASP A 48 8.40 -1.95 -1.71
N GLY A 49 8.90 -1.42 -0.58
CA GLY A 49 9.36 -2.21 0.56
C GLY A 49 8.26 -3.04 1.19
N CYS A 50 7.10 -2.43 1.44
CA CYS A 50 5.95 -3.12 1.99
C CYS A 50 5.40 -4.20 1.02
N ASN A 51 5.35 -3.92 -0.28
CA ASN A 51 5.00 -4.92 -1.29
C ASN A 51 6.00 -6.08 -1.32
N GLY A 52 7.29 -5.79 -1.19
CA GLY A 52 8.35 -6.79 -1.06
C GLY A 52 8.11 -7.71 0.13
N ALA A 53 7.85 -7.15 1.31
CA ALA A 53 7.58 -7.92 2.52
C ALA A 53 6.35 -8.81 2.39
N LEU A 54 5.24 -8.27 1.89
CA LEU A 54 4.00 -9.04 1.69
C LEU A 54 4.17 -10.17 0.66
N ALA A 55 5.02 -9.95 -0.35
CA ALA A 55 5.37 -11.01 -1.31
C ALA A 55 6.30 -12.07 -0.70
N SER A 56 7.13 -11.71 0.28
CA SER A 56 8.14 -12.59 0.88
C SER A 56 7.65 -13.38 2.10
N VAL A 57 6.80 -12.80 2.95
CA VAL A 57 6.28 -13.41 4.21
C VAL A 57 4.99 -14.19 3.94
N ASN A 58 4.82 -14.65 2.70
CA ASN A 58 3.56 -15.06 2.14
C ASN A 58 3.02 -16.37 2.75
N THR A 59 1.71 -16.44 2.99
CA THR A 59 0.97 -17.70 3.26
C THR A 59 0.32 -18.25 2.00
N ASP A 60 -0.05 -19.53 2.01
CA ASP A 60 -0.58 -20.29 0.86
C ASP A 60 -1.68 -19.54 0.07
N ILE A 61 -2.52 -18.74 0.74
CA ILE A 61 -3.62 -18.01 0.10
C ILE A 61 -3.15 -16.83 -0.78
N ASN A 62 -2.11 -16.07 -0.39
CA ASN A 62 -1.59 -15.01 -1.28
C ASN A 62 -0.52 -15.53 -2.25
N LEU A 63 -0.01 -16.75 -2.03
CA LEU A 63 0.72 -17.52 -3.03
C LEU A 63 -0.22 -17.96 -4.17
N LEU A 64 -1.41 -18.49 -3.82
CA LEU A 64 -2.47 -18.84 -4.77
C LEU A 64 -2.96 -17.64 -5.59
N LEU A 65 -3.08 -16.47 -4.96
CA LEU A 65 -3.56 -15.26 -5.64
C LEU A 65 -2.49 -14.56 -6.49
N ALA A 66 -1.20 -14.93 -6.37
CA ALA A 66 -0.06 -14.28 -7.03
C ALA A 66 -0.11 -12.74 -6.98
N SER A 67 -0.75 -12.19 -5.94
CA SER A 67 -1.30 -10.83 -5.95
C SER A 67 -0.24 -9.76 -5.68
N ARG A 68 0.95 -10.17 -5.22
CA ARG A 68 2.05 -9.28 -4.86
C ARG A 68 3.34 -9.80 -5.49
N LYS A 69 4.06 -8.90 -6.14
CA LYS A 69 5.41 -9.15 -6.65
C LYS A 69 6.39 -8.36 -5.80
N TYR A 70 7.56 -8.95 -5.55
CA TYR A 70 8.67 -8.22 -4.98
C TYR A 70 8.99 -7.02 -5.86
N LYS A 71 9.02 -5.81 -5.29
CA LYS A 71 9.31 -4.57 -6.01
C LYS A 71 10.50 -3.86 -5.40
N MET A 72 11.44 -3.49 -6.24
CA MET A 72 12.57 -2.65 -5.90
C MET A 72 13.04 -1.91 -7.15
N ASP A 73 13.01 -0.58 -7.13
CA ASP A 73 13.61 0.25 -8.17
C ASP A 73 15.13 0.28 -7.99
N GLY A 74 15.85 -0.42 -8.88
CA GLY A 74 17.31 -0.51 -8.82
C GLY A 74 18.03 0.82 -9.07
N LYS A 75 17.42 1.76 -9.80
CA LYS A 75 18.01 3.08 -10.01
C LYS A 75 17.93 3.87 -8.70
N LEU A 76 16.74 3.96 -8.10
CA LEU A 76 16.54 4.68 -6.84
C LEU A 76 17.26 4.02 -5.66
N TRP A 77 17.39 2.69 -5.66
CA TRP A 77 18.17 1.97 -4.65
C TRP A 77 19.63 2.43 -4.59
N ASN A 78 20.21 2.72 -5.76
CA ASN A 78 21.61 3.13 -5.88
C ASN A 78 21.78 4.66 -5.80
N SER A 79 20.80 5.43 -6.27
CA SER A 79 20.91 6.90 -6.35
C SER A 79 20.27 7.65 -5.18
N SER A 80 19.33 7.05 -4.45
CA SER A 80 18.56 7.70 -3.39
C SER A 80 18.68 6.97 -2.05
N PRO A 81 19.49 7.49 -1.10
CA PRO A 81 19.56 6.96 0.25
C PRO A 81 18.20 6.96 0.95
N ARG A 82 17.34 7.94 0.64
CA ARG A 82 15.98 8.06 1.21
C ARG A 82 15.08 6.92 0.74
N TYR A 83 15.10 6.61 -0.56
CA TYR A 83 14.36 5.46 -1.09
C TYR A 83 14.83 4.17 -0.42
N LYS A 84 16.15 3.95 -0.37
CA LYS A 84 16.75 2.75 0.20
C LYS A 84 16.38 2.56 1.67
N GLN A 85 16.43 3.62 2.46
CA GLN A 85 16.06 3.59 3.87
C GLN A 85 14.56 3.31 4.03
N ALA A 86 13.71 4.05 3.32
CA ALA A 86 12.27 3.87 3.35
C ALA A 86 11.83 2.46 2.95
N TRP A 87 12.50 1.89 1.94
CA TRP A 87 12.26 0.52 1.49
C TRP A 87 12.54 -0.49 2.61
N LYS A 88 13.67 -0.35 3.30
CA LYS A 88 14.03 -1.24 4.42
C LYS A 88 13.04 -1.11 5.57
N ASP A 89 12.74 0.11 5.98
CA ASP A 89 11.85 0.38 7.10
C ASP A 89 10.45 -0.17 6.85
N ALA A 90 9.90 0.08 5.66
CA ALA A 90 8.60 -0.44 5.27
C ALA A 90 8.60 -1.97 5.12
N TYR A 91 9.68 -2.55 4.61
CA TYR A 91 9.81 -4.01 4.52
C TYR A 91 9.73 -4.64 5.91
N TYR A 92 10.52 -4.16 6.87
CA TYR A 92 10.50 -4.70 8.23
C TYR A 92 9.16 -4.47 8.93
N TYR A 93 8.58 -3.27 8.80
CA TYR A 93 7.28 -2.96 9.37
C TYR A 93 6.19 -3.92 8.83
N CYS A 94 6.09 -4.08 7.51
CA CYS A 94 5.06 -4.93 6.92
C CYS A 94 5.33 -6.42 7.17
N ALA A 95 6.58 -6.87 7.16
CA ALA A 95 6.96 -8.25 7.47
C ALA A 95 6.61 -8.63 8.91
N TYR A 96 6.98 -7.77 9.87
CA TYR A 96 6.69 -8.00 11.28
C TYR A 96 5.19 -8.06 11.57
N ASN A 97 4.43 -7.09 11.04
CA ASN A 97 2.98 -7.07 11.20
C ASN A 97 2.32 -8.26 10.51
N MET A 98 2.83 -8.71 9.35
CA MET A 98 2.30 -9.91 8.71
C MET A 98 2.56 -11.15 9.56
N PHE A 99 3.80 -11.33 10.03
CA PHE A 99 4.18 -12.49 10.84
C PHE A 99 3.40 -12.56 12.16
N THR A 100 3.24 -11.44 12.87
CA THR A 100 2.45 -11.37 14.10
C THR A 100 0.98 -11.68 13.88
N ASN A 101 0.38 -11.19 12.78
CA ASN A 101 -0.99 -11.56 12.44
C ASN A 101 -1.12 -13.06 12.15
N LEU A 102 -0.13 -13.69 11.50
CA LEU A 102 -0.16 -15.13 11.23
C LEU A 102 -0.14 -15.97 12.52
N MET A 103 0.69 -15.61 13.49
CA MET A 103 0.79 -16.34 14.76
C MET A 103 -0.47 -16.22 15.64
N ASN A 104 -1.24 -15.14 15.52
CA ASN A 104 -2.48 -14.94 16.28
C ASN A 104 -3.71 -15.65 15.67
N THR A 105 -3.54 -16.38 14.56
CA THR A 105 -4.61 -17.14 13.88
C THR A 105 -4.60 -18.64 14.20
N TYR A 106 -3.70 -19.09 15.08
CA TYR A 106 -3.61 -20.44 15.64
C TYR A 106 -3.85 -20.40 17.15
#